data_AF-A0A366S5K5-F1
#
_entry.id   AF-A0A366S5K5-F1
#
_cell.length_a   1.000
_cell.length_b   1.000
_cell.length_c   1.000
_cell.angle_alpha   90.00
_cell.angle_beta   90.00
_cell.angle_gamma   90.00
#
_symmetry.space_group_name_H-M   'P 1'
#
loop_
_entity.id
_entity.type
_entity.pdbx_description
1 polymer ?
#
loop_
_entity_poly.entity_id
_entity_poly.type
_entity_poly.pdbx_seq_one_letter_code
_entity_poly.pdbx_strand_id
1 'polypeptide(L)'
;MFARSCLRSTRTFNGLRNGPSNVAKRAASSSSNAAGDATATRLNLAAAASTTLALGSMAWYYHLYGPVAFAMTPAEEGLHPTKYPWVHNQWFKTFDHQALRRGFQVYQEVCQSCHSLSRIPYRTLVGSILTVDEAKALAEENEYPGEPDEQGEIQMRPGKLADYMLPPYKNEEAARFANNGALPPDLSLIIKARHGGCDYIFSLLTGYPEEPPAGTQVAPGMNFNPYFPGTGIAMARVLYEGLVEYEDGTPATTSQMAKDVVEFLNWAAEPEMDDRKRMGMKVLVVSASLWAVSVWVKRYKWAWLKSRKIAYDPPKEVKVRR
;
A
#
# COMPACT_ATOMS: atom_id res chain seq x y z
N MET A 1 7.17 -8.41 -38.31
CA MET A 1 6.70 -9.71 -37.78
C MET A 1 7.86 -10.36 -37.03
N PHE A 2 7.58 -10.77 -35.80
CA PHE A 2 8.50 -11.24 -34.78
C PHE A 2 9.17 -12.57 -35.15
N ALA A 3 10.49 -12.67 -34.96
CA ALA A 3 11.19 -13.87 -34.49
C ALA A 3 12.69 -13.58 -34.36
N ARG A 4 13.20 -13.34 -33.14
CA ARG A 4 14.60 -13.63 -32.75
C ARG A 4 14.70 -13.86 -31.24
N SER A 5 14.85 -15.11 -30.85
CA SER A 5 15.36 -15.53 -29.55
C SER A 5 16.85 -15.83 -29.71
N CYS A 6 17.70 -15.16 -28.93
CA CYS A 6 19.12 -15.45 -28.82
C CYS A 6 19.53 -15.27 -27.36
N LEU A 7 19.48 -16.35 -26.57
CA LEU A 7 20.06 -16.36 -25.23
C LEU A 7 21.58 -16.57 -25.32
N ARG A 8 22.27 -15.76 -24.52
CA ARG A 8 23.70 -15.50 -24.47
C ARG A 8 24.42 -16.61 -23.70
N SER A 9 25.60 -16.98 -24.17
CA SER A 9 26.53 -17.92 -23.55
C SER A 9 27.14 -17.34 -22.26
N THR A 10 27.09 -18.08 -21.15
CA THR A 10 27.90 -17.81 -19.95
C THR A 10 29.09 -18.77 -19.91
N ARG A 11 30.29 -18.17 -19.93
CA ARG A 11 31.58 -18.83 -19.70
C ARG A 11 31.69 -19.24 -18.23
N THR A 12 32.03 -20.51 -17.96
CA THR A 12 32.50 -20.96 -16.65
C THR A 12 34.02 -21.03 -16.62
N PHE A 13 34.56 -20.44 -15.56
CA PHE A 13 35.97 -20.31 -15.22
C PHE A 13 36.67 -21.66 -15.08
N ASN A 14 37.95 -21.68 -15.47
CA ASN A 14 38.88 -22.79 -15.35
C ASN A 14 39.75 -22.54 -14.09
N GLY A 15 39.82 -23.49 -13.15
CA GLY A 15 40.73 -23.36 -12.00
C GLY A 15 40.61 -24.44 -10.93
N LEU A 16 41.76 -25.09 -10.67
CA LEU A 16 42.14 -25.95 -9.52
C LEU A 16 41.74 -27.45 -9.61
N ARG A 17 42.58 -28.31 -10.20
CA ARG A 17 43.78 -29.02 -9.65
C ARG A 17 43.49 -30.00 -8.47
N ASN A 18 43.64 -31.28 -8.82
CA ASN A 18 44.14 -32.42 -8.04
C ASN A 18 43.37 -32.90 -6.79
N GLY A 19 42.52 -33.92 -7.00
CA GLY A 19 42.18 -34.96 -6.00
C GLY A 19 42.17 -36.34 -6.69
N PRO A 20 42.65 -37.42 -6.05
CA PRO A 20 42.77 -38.73 -6.70
C PRO A 20 41.39 -39.32 -6.98
N SER A 21 41.00 -39.36 -8.26
CA SER A 21 39.86 -40.15 -8.70
C SER A 21 40.28 -41.62 -8.72
N ASN A 22 39.76 -42.41 -7.78
CA ASN A 22 39.76 -43.86 -7.90
C ASN A 22 38.90 -44.23 -9.12
N VAL A 23 39.55 -44.33 -10.28
CA VAL A 23 38.96 -44.89 -11.49
C VAL A 23 38.74 -46.37 -11.21
N ALA A 24 37.50 -46.72 -10.86
CA ALA A 24 37.05 -48.09 -10.85
C ALA A 24 37.33 -48.69 -12.24
N LYS A 25 38.32 -49.60 -12.31
CA LYS A 25 38.54 -50.44 -13.48
C LYS A 25 37.28 -51.27 -13.70
N ARG A 26 36.39 -50.83 -14.59
CA ARG A 26 35.32 -51.67 -15.10
C ARG A 26 35.97 -52.83 -15.84
N ALA A 27 35.79 -54.04 -15.31
CA ALA A 27 36.02 -55.25 -16.08
C ALA A 27 35.00 -55.27 -17.22
N ALA A 28 35.43 -54.90 -18.42
CA ALA A 28 34.67 -55.11 -19.64
C ALA A 28 34.86 -56.57 -20.06
N SER A 29 34.07 -57.48 -19.48
CA SER A 29 33.89 -58.81 -20.05
C SER A 29 32.89 -58.69 -21.21
N SER A 30 33.39 -58.63 -22.43
CA SER A 30 32.56 -58.78 -23.62
C SER A 30 32.23 -60.27 -23.83
N SER A 31 31.32 -60.80 -23.03
CA SER A 31 30.56 -61.98 -23.43
C SER A 31 29.34 -61.48 -24.21
N SER A 32 29.43 -61.50 -25.53
CA SER A 32 28.26 -61.37 -26.40
C SER A 32 27.42 -62.64 -26.29
N ASN A 33 26.66 -62.76 -25.19
CA ASN A 33 25.47 -63.59 -25.24
C ASN A 33 24.50 -62.89 -26.17
N ALA A 34 23.96 -63.64 -27.13
CA ALA A 34 22.94 -63.19 -28.06
C ALA A 34 21.97 -62.26 -27.33
N ALA A 35 21.75 -61.07 -27.88
CA ALA A 35 20.64 -60.22 -27.49
C ALA A 35 19.38 -61.04 -27.74
N GLY A 36 18.94 -61.78 -26.71
CA GLY A 36 17.65 -62.43 -26.73
C GLY A 36 16.66 -61.30 -26.94
N ASP A 37 15.97 -61.33 -28.07
CA ASP A 37 14.93 -60.38 -28.44
C ASP A 37 14.20 -59.97 -27.18
N ALA A 38 14.36 -58.70 -26.79
CA ALA A 38 13.63 -58.17 -25.67
C ALA A 38 12.16 -58.26 -26.06
N THR A 39 11.52 -59.35 -25.62
CA THR A 39 10.14 -59.67 -25.99
C THR A 39 9.32 -58.46 -25.63
N ALA A 40 8.38 -58.02 -26.48
CA ALA A 40 7.61 -56.80 -26.25
C ALA A 40 7.04 -56.72 -24.83
N THR A 41 6.72 -57.87 -24.23
CA THR A 41 6.34 -58.03 -22.82
C THR A 41 7.37 -57.54 -21.79
N ARG A 42 8.67 -57.80 -21.96
CA ARG A 42 9.73 -57.32 -21.05
C ARG A 42 9.95 -55.82 -21.16
N LEU A 43 9.88 -55.27 -22.37
CA LEU A 43 9.96 -53.82 -22.60
C LEU A 43 8.75 -53.10 -22.00
N ASN A 44 7.55 -53.64 -22.20
CA ASN A 44 6.33 -53.13 -21.60
C ASN A 44 6.36 -53.21 -20.05
N LEU A 45 6.92 -54.30 -19.50
CA LEU A 45 7.06 -54.45 -18.04
C LEU A 45 8.07 -53.44 -17.45
N ALA A 46 9.21 -53.24 -18.12
CA ALA A 46 10.21 -52.26 -17.69
C ALA A 46 9.68 -50.81 -17.80
N ALA A 47 8.92 -50.50 -18.85
CA ALA A 47 8.23 -49.22 -19.00
C ALA A 47 7.18 -49.01 -17.91
N ALA A 48 6.37 -50.04 -17.61
CA ALA A 48 5.37 -49.98 -16.54
C ALA A 48 6.04 -49.77 -15.17
N ALA A 49 7.10 -50.52 -14.85
CA ALA A 49 7.81 -50.44 -13.58
C ALA A 49 8.52 -49.09 -13.36
N SER A 50 9.13 -48.53 -14.41
CA SER A 50 9.75 -47.21 -14.33
C SER A 50 8.72 -46.09 -14.19
N THR A 51 7.58 -46.22 -14.88
CA THR A 51 6.49 -45.24 -14.78
C THR A 51 5.83 -45.28 -13.40
N THR A 52 5.59 -46.46 -12.83
CA THR A 52 5.03 -46.58 -11.47
C THR A 52 5.98 -46.06 -10.40
N LEU A 53 7.29 -46.29 -10.53
CA LEU A 53 8.29 -45.70 -9.63
C LEU A 53 8.34 -44.17 -9.76
N ALA A 54 8.29 -43.63 -10.98
CA ALA A 54 8.28 -42.19 -11.20
C ALA A 54 7.01 -41.55 -10.57
N LEU A 55 5.84 -42.11 -10.85
CA LEU A 55 4.57 -41.62 -10.27
C LEU A 55 4.54 -41.78 -8.75
N GLY A 56 5.01 -42.90 -8.21
CA GLY A 56 5.06 -43.17 -6.78
C GLY A 56 6.01 -42.21 -6.05
N SER A 57 7.19 -41.94 -6.62
CA SER A 57 8.15 -40.98 -6.05
C SER A 57 7.66 -39.54 -6.13
N MET A 58 7.01 -39.14 -7.23
CA MET A 58 6.35 -37.83 -7.35
C MET A 58 5.21 -37.70 -6.33
N ALA A 59 4.37 -38.72 -6.16
CA ALA A 59 3.28 -38.71 -5.19
C ALA A 59 3.79 -38.68 -3.75
N TRP A 60 4.84 -39.44 -3.43
CA TRP A 60 5.49 -39.41 -2.12
C TRP A 60 6.12 -38.06 -1.81
N TYR A 61 6.83 -37.48 -2.78
CA TYR A 61 7.42 -36.14 -2.64
C TYR A 61 6.34 -35.08 -2.45
N TYR A 62 5.25 -35.15 -3.21
CA TYR A 62 4.11 -34.24 -3.06
C TYR A 62 3.38 -34.44 -1.73
N HIS A 63 3.28 -35.67 -1.22
CA HIS A 63 2.72 -35.91 0.11
C HIS A 63 3.60 -35.32 1.24
N LEU A 64 4.93 -35.40 1.11
CA LEU A 64 5.85 -34.96 2.15
C LEU A 64 6.17 -33.45 2.09
N TYR A 65 6.26 -32.90 0.88
CA TYR A 65 6.75 -31.54 0.61
C TYR A 65 5.81 -30.72 -0.28
N GLY A 66 4.69 -31.27 -0.74
CA GLY A 66 3.74 -30.55 -1.57
C GLY A 66 3.10 -29.43 -0.76
N PRO A 67 3.31 -28.15 -1.10
CA PRO A 67 2.56 -27.08 -0.48
C PRO A 67 1.11 -27.22 -0.94
N VAL A 68 0.18 -27.24 0.02
CA VAL A 68 -1.18 -26.81 -0.23
C VAL A 68 -1.10 -25.32 -0.57
N ALA A 69 -1.22 -24.99 -1.86
CA ALA A 69 -1.33 -23.61 -2.29
C ALA A 69 -2.70 -23.09 -1.86
N PHE A 70 -2.77 -22.50 -0.67
CA PHE A 70 -3.92 -21.72 -0.26
C PHE A 70 -3.78 -20.35 -0.92
N ALA A 71 -4.68 -20.03 -1.84
CA ALA A 71 -4.80 -18.70 -2.40
C ALA A 71 -6.06 -18.03 -1.81
N MET A 72 -6.05 -16.70 -1.73
CA MET A 72 -7.11 -15.88 -1.12
C MET A 72 -7.33 -16.23 0.36
N THR A 73 -6.25 -16.45 1.10
CA THR A 73 -6.38 -16.67 2.55
C THR A 73 -6.58 -15.35 3.28
N PRO A 74 -7.24 -15.37 4.45
CA PRO A 74 -7.30 -14.19 5.33
C PRO A 74 -5.91 -13.63 5.70
N ALA A 75 -4.87 -14.48 5.70
CA ALA A 75 -3.50 -14.04 5.96
C ALA A 75 -2.90 -13.24 4.78
N GLU A 76 -3.23 -13.60 3.54
CA GLU A 76 -2.82 -12.84 2.35
C GLU A 76 -3.55 -11.50 2.24
N GLU A 77 -4.85 -11.47 2.59
CA GLU A 77 -5.64 -10.23 2.59
C GLU A 77 -5.22 -9.28 3.73
N GLY A 78 -4.81 -9.85 4.87
CA GLY A 78 -4.60 -9.12 6.11
C GLY A 78 -5.90 -8.95 6.90
N LEU A 79 -5.78 -8.78 8.21
CA LEU A 79 -6.92 -8.52 9.08
C LEU A 79 -7.54 -7.16 8.72
N HIS A 80 -8.86 -7.13 8.52
CA HIS A 80 -9.56 -5.87 8.27
C HIS A 80 -9.49 -4.95 9.50
N PRO A 81 -9.16 -3.66 9.32
CA PRO A 81 -9.08 -2.73 10.43
C PRO A 81 -10.46 -2.45 11.02
N THR A 82 -10.50 -2.17 12.33
CA THR A 82 -11.73 -1.74 13.00
C THR A 82 -12.04 -0.31 12.60
N LYS A 83 -13.32 0.06 12.50
CA LYS A 83 -13.74 1.43 12.20
C LYS A 83 -13.60 2.29 13.46
N TYR A 84 -12.56 3.12 13.53
CA TYR A 84 -12.37 4.00 14.67
C TYR A 84 -13.20 5.29 14.51
N PRO A 85 -13.73 5.85 15.61
CA PRO A 85 -14.57 7.04 15.56
C PRO A 85 -13.74 8.33 15.44
N TRP A 86 -13.02 8.51 14.33
CA TRP A 86 -12.22 9.71 14.08
C TRP A 86 -13.08 10.99 14.11
N VAL A 87 -12.55 12.05 14.71
CA VAL A 87 -13.28 13.34 14.84
C VAL A 87 -13.59 13.91 13.45
N HIS A 88 -12.61 13.87 12.54
CA HIS A 88 -12.77 14.32 11.16
C HIS A 88 -13.74 13.47 10.32
N ASN A 89 -14.27 12.35 10.81
CA ASN A 89 -15.32 11.61 10.09
C ASN A 89 -16.72 12.20 10.32
N GLN A 90 -16.91 13.04 11.35
CA GLN A 90 -18.21 13.64 11.62
C GLN A 90 -18.54 14.72 10.57
N TRP A 91 -19.83 14.87 10.25
CA TRP A 91 -20.32 15.75 9.17
C TRP A 91 -19.99 17.23 9.38
N PHE A 92 -20.00 17.68 10.63
CA PHE A 92 -19.80 19.09 11.02
C PHE A 92 -18.47 19.32 11.75
N LYS A 93 -17.56 18.34 11.70
CA LYS A 93 -16.22 18.46 12.29
C LYS A 93 -15.15 18.44 11.20
N THR A 94 -14.06 19.09 11.54
CA THR A 94 -12.87 19.28 10.72
C THR A 94 -11.70 18.54 11.36
N PHE A 95 -10.48 18.69 10.84
CA PHE A 95 -9.31 18.18 11.55
C PHE A 95 -9.20 18.78 12.97
N ASP A 96 -8.64 18.00 13.89
CA ASP A 96 -8.14 18.55 15.15
C ASP A 96 -6.72 19.08 14.94
N HIS A 97 -6.59 20.38 14.74
CA HIS A 97 -5.29 21.02 14.44
C HIS A 97 -4.25 20.86 15.55
N GLN A 98 -4.66 20.66 16.81
CA GLN A 98 -3.72 20.35 17.89
C GLN A 98 -3.20 18.91 17.75
N ALA A 99 -4.05 17.96 17.35
CA ALA A 99 -3.61 16.62 16.98
C ALA A 99 -2.72 16.62 15.73
N LEU A 100 -2.96 17.51 14.75
CA LEU A 100 -2.08 17.67 13.59
C LEU A 100 -0.67 18.13 14.01
N ARG A 101 -0.57 19.11 14.92
CA ARG A 101 0.71 19.59 15.47
C ARG A 101 1.49 18.50 16.18
N ARG A 102 0.82 17.78 17.09
CA ARG A 102 1.41 16.63 17.79
C ARG A 102 1.79 15.50 16.83
N GLY A 103 0.97 15.24 15.83
CA GLY A 103 1.23 14.22 14.81
C GLY A 103 2.41 14.56 13.92
N PHE A 104 2.58 15.84 13.61
CA PHE A 104 3.75 16.33 12.89
C PHE A 104 5.03 16.14 13.71
N GLN A 105 5.01 16.46 15.01
CA GLN A 105 6.12 16.19 15.92
C GLN A 105 6.51 14.70 15.91
N VAL A 106 5.54 13.79 16.04
CA VAL A 106 5.78 12.33 15.96
C VAL A 106 6.38 11.93 14.60
N TYR A 107 5.90 12.51 13.50
CA TYR A 107 6.49 12.27 12.18
C TYR A 107 7.97 12.68 12.14
N GLN A 108 8.32 13.86 12.64
CA GLN A 108 9.69 14.36 12.63
C GLN A 108 10.64 13.53 13.49
N GLU A 109 10.22 13.22 14.72
CA GLU A 109 11.07 12.54 15.70
C GLU A 109 11.18 11.02 15.45
N VAL A 110 10.18 10.40 14.83
CA VAL A 110 10.12 8.93 14.68
C VAL A 110 10.17 8.48 13.22
N CYS A 111 9.38 9.11 12.34
CA CYS A 111 9.16 8.59 10.99
C CYS A 111 10.12 9.17 9.94
N GLN A 112 10.54 10.43 10.09
CA GLN A 112 11.30 11.19 9.10
C GLN A 112 12.66 10.57 8.81
N SER A 113 13.22 9.77 9.74
CA SER A 113 14.48 9.05 9.55
C SER A 113 14.42 7.96 8.46
N CYS A 114 13.22 7.45 8.16
CA CYS A 114 13.04 6.35 7.19
C CYS A 114 11.99 6.66 6.11
N HIS A 115 11.05 7.56 6.38
CA HIS A 115 9.95 7.87 5.48
C HIS A 115 10.02 9.30 4.93
N SER A 116 9.98 9.42 3.61
CA SER A 116 9.85 10.72 2.95
C SER A 116 8.43 11.28 3.03
N LEU A 117 8.32 12.60 2.99
CA LEU A 117 7.08 13.36 2.84
C LEU A 117 7.22 14.35 1.66
N SER A 118 7.51 13.79 0.49
CA SER A 118 7.98 14.52 -0.69
C SER A 118 6.98 15.54 -1.29
N ARG A 119 5.69 15.47 -0.93
CA ARG A 119 4.66 16.33 -1.52
C ARG A 119 4.22 17.48 -0.62
N ILE A 120 4.79 17.61 0.58
CA ILE A 120 4.41 18.62 1.58
C ILE A 120 5.53 19.66 1.71
N PRO A 121 5.36 20.87 1.15
CA PRO A 121 6.31 21.96 1.36
C PRO A 121 6.03 22.69 2.68
N TYR A 122 7.05 23.27 3.31
CA TYR A 122 6.92 23.90 4.64
C TYR A 122 5.82 24.96 4.71
N ARG A 123 5.61 25.72 3.62
CA ARG A 123 4.54 26.73 3.52
C ARG A 123 3.12 26.19 3.74
N THR A 124 2.89 24.88 3.57
CA THR A 124 1.58 24.28 3.82
C THR A 124 1.30 24.06 5.31
N LEU A 125 2.36 23.96 6.13
CA LEU A 125 2.26 23.88 7.58
C LEU A 125 1.85 25.22 8.20
N VAL A 126 2.14 26.33 7.52
CA VAL A 126 1.90 27.69 8.00
C VAL A 126 0.40 27.95 8.13
N GLY A 127 -0.03 28.30 9.34
CA GLY A 127 -1.43 28.62 9.66
C GLY A 127 -2.33 27.39 9.80
N SER A 128 -1.82 26.19 9.55
CA SER A 128 -2.51 24.93 9.78
C SER A 128 -1.94 24.21 11.01
N ILE A 129 -0.64 23.99 11.05
CA ILE A 129 0.05 23.18 12.07
C ILE A 129 1.07 24.04 12.83
N LEU A 130 1.78 24.89 12.11
CA LEU A 130 2.84 25.76 12.62
C LEU A 130 2.55 27.23 12.32
N THR A 131 3.13 28.12 13.11
CA THR A 131 3.22 29.54 12.77
C THR A 131 4.24 29.77 11.65
N VAL A 132 4.26 30.98 11.08
CA VAL A 132 5.22 31.36 10.04
C VAL A 132 6.65 31.23 10.56
N ASP A 133 6.91 31.71 11.78
CA ASP A 133 8.25 31.77 12.35
C ASP A 133 8.75 30.36 12.72
N GLU A 134 7.88 29.50 13.27
CA GLU A 134 8.20 28.10 13.54
C GLU A 134 8.51 27.32 12.26
N ALA A 135 7.66 27.43 11.23
CA ALA A 135 7.87 26.74 9.96
C ALA A 135 9.13 27.23 9.24
N LYS A 136 9.48 28.52 9.42
CA LYS A 136 10.70 29.10 8.86
C LYS A 136 11.93 28.60 9.60
N ALA A 137 11.93 28.62 10.93
CA ALA A 137 13.02 28.08 11.74
C ALA A 137 13.29 26.61 11.38
N LEU A 138 12.23 25.81 11.26
CA LEU A 138 12.34 24.40 10.87
C LEU A 138 12.91 24.22 9.45
N ALA A 139 12.53 25.06 8.51
CA ALA A 139 13.09 24.99 7.16
C ALA A 139 14.59 25.32 7.16
N GLU A 140 15.00 26.31 7.96
CA GLU A 140 16.39 26.77 8.07
C GLU A 140 17.32 25.75 8.74
N GLU A 141 16.80 24.79 9.49
CA GLU A 141 17.58 23.66 10.05
C GLU A 141 18.14 22.71 8.99
N ASN A 142 17.58 22.73 7.78
CA ASN A 142 17.95 21.84 6.70
C ASN A 142 18.66 22.59 5.56
N GLU A 143 19.60 21.93 4.91
CA GLU A 143 20.35 22.47 3.79
C GLU A 143 19.78 21.99 2.44
N TYR A 144 19.67 22.91 1.49
CA TYR A 144 19.17 22.69 0.13
C TYR A 144 20.17 23.18 -0.91
N PRO A 145 20.20 22.58 -2.11
CA PRO A 145 20.98 23.16 -3.20
C PRO A 145 20.46 24.56 -3.57
N GLY A 146 21.36 25.52 -3.62
CA GLY A 146 21.13 26.89 -4.05
C GLY A 146 21.09 27.04 -5.56
N GLU A 147 21.09 28.29 -6.02
CA GLU A 147 21.29 28.60 -7.43
C GLU A 147 22.79 28.54 -7.76
N PRO A 148 23.17 28.12 -8.98
CA PRO A 148 24.57 28.17 -9.41
C PRO A 148 25.10 29.61 -9.32
N ASP A 149 26.30 29.78 -8.77
CA ASP A 149 26.98 31.08 -8.75
C ASP A 149 27.56 31.47 -10.13
N GLU A 150 28.29 32.58 -10.20
CA GLU A 150 28.90 33.08 -11.44
C GLU A 150 29.93 32.10 -12.04
N GLN A 151 30.42 31.16 -11.25
CA GLN A 151 31.36 30.11 -11.66
C GLN A 151 30.63 28.79 -12.00
N GLY A 152 29.31 28.72 -11.80
CA GLY A 152 28.48 27.55 -12.03
C GLY A 152 28.51 26.53 -10.89
N GLU A 153 29.05 26.88 -9.72
CA GLU A 153 29.06 26.01 -8.54
C GLU A 153 27.74 26.14 -7.77
N ILE A 154 27.15 24.99 -7.40
CA ILE A 154 25.92 24.94 -6.61
C ILE A 154 26.30 24.86 -5.14
N GLN A 155 26.17 25.98 -4.44
CA GLN A 155 26.38 26.04 -3.00
C GLN A 155 25.11 25.62 -2.25
N MET A 156 25.27 25.06 -1.05
CA MET A 156 24.13 24.76 -0.18
C MET A 156 23.63 26.05 0.46
N ARG A 157 22.32 26.13 0.68
CA ARG A 157 21.64 27.24 1.36
C ARG A 157 20.72 26.70 2.45
N PRO A 158 20.42 27.50 3.49
CA PRO A 158 19.34 27.16 4.40
C PRO A 158 18.01 27.04 3.66
N GLY A 159 17.13 26.18 4.16
CA GLY A 159 15.80 25.99 3.63
C GLY A 159 14.93 27.24 3.79
N LYS A 160 13.95 27.37 2.89
CA LYS A 160 12.92 28.41 2.93
C LYS A 160 11.55 27.75 2.92
N LEU A 161 10.51 28.52 3.26
CA LEU A 161 9.12 28.01 3.30
C LEU A 161 8.64 27.37 1.99
N ALA A 162 9.20 27.75 0.85
CA ALA A 162 8.83 27.18 -0.45
C ALA A 162 9.42 25.77 -0.70
N ASP A 163 10.42 25.36 0.08
CA ASP A 163 11.06 24.06 -0.08
C ASP A 163 10.22 22.91 0.48
N TYR A 164 10.49 21.70 -0.03
CA TYR A 164 9.90 20.44 0.42
C TYR A 164 10.77 19.79 1.49
N MET A 165 10.17 18.99 2.38
CA MET A 165 10.94 18.24 3.38
C MET A 165 11.98 17.34 2.73
N LEU A 166 13.19 17.30 3.30
CA LEU A 166 14.27 16.47 2.80
C LEU A 166 13.88 14.98 2.92
N PRO A 167 14.05 14.18 1.86
CA PRO A 167 13.92 12.74 1.98
C PRO A 167 15.07 12.19 2.84
N PRO A 168 14.82 11.15 3.66
CA PRO A 168 15.86 10.53 4.50
C PRO A 168 16.97 9.84 3.70
N TYR A 169 16.68 9.47 2.46
CA TYR A 169 17.61 8.78 1.58
C TYR A 169 17.76 9.54 0.28
N LYS A 170 18.99 9.56 -0.25
CA LYS A 170 19.32 10.19 -1.54
C LYS A 170 18.64 9.54 -2.74
N ASN A 171 18.36 8.24 -2.67
CA ASN A 171 17.74 7.45 -3.73
C ASN A 171 17.14 6.14 -3.19
N GLU A 172 16.41 5.43 -4.05
CA GLU A 172 15.74 4.18 -3.72
C GLU A 172 16.72 3.08 -3.31
N GLU A 173 17.87 2.98 -3.98
CA GLU A 173 18.88 1.95 -3.68
C GLU A 173 19.48 2.14 -2.28
N ALA A 174 19.73 3.39 -1.87
CA ALA A 174 20.19 3.69 -0.52
C ALA A 174 19.12 3.33 0.52
N ALA A 175 17.85 3.63 0.24
CA ALA A 175 16.74 3.27 1.12
C ALA A 175 16.61 1.75 1.28
N ARG A 176 16.68 0.99 0.19
CA ARG A 176 16.64 -0.48 0.22
C ARG A 176 17.84 -1.07 0.93
N PHE A 177 19.03 -0.54 0.68
CA PHE A 177 20.25 -1.00 1.34
C PHE A 177 20.17 -0.81 2.87
N ALA A 178 19.67 0.33 3.33
CA ALA A 178 19.51 0.61 4.76
C ALA A 178 18.41 -0.21 5.45
N ASN A 179 17.45 -0.76 4.70
CA ASN A 179 16.25 -1.42 5.23
C ASN A 179 16.11 -2.88 4.75
N ASN A 180 17.20 -3.64 4.68
CA ASN A 180 17.20 -5.07 4.33
C ASN A 180 16.48 -5.40 2.99
N GLY A 181 16.63 -4.53 1.99
CA GLY A 181 16.02 -4.66 0.66
C GLY A 181 14.60 -4.09 0.54
N ALA A 182 13.94 -3.78 1.66
CA ALA A 182 12.63 -3.15 1.67
C ALA A 182 12.74 -1.64 1.42
N LEU A 183 11.79 -1.09 0.65
CA LEU A 183 11.72 0.36 0.42
C LEU A 183 10.61 0.95 1.31
N PRO A 184 10.92 1.82 2.27
CA PRO A 184 9.91 2.59 2.98
C PRO A 184 9.11 3.45 1.99
N PRO A 185 7.78 3.34 1.95
CA PRO A 185 6.97 4.17 1.05
C PRO A 185 6.96 5.63 1.50
N ASP A 186 6.82 6.53 0.54
CA ASP A 186 6.52 7.95 0.79
C ASP A 186 5.16 8.09 1.49
N LEU A 187 5.12 8.86 2.57
CA LEU A 187 3.93 8.95 3.42
C LEU A 187 2.94 10.04 2.99
N SER A 188 3.27 10.86 1.98
CA SER A 188 2.45 12.04 1.63
C SER A 188 1.01 11.69 1.25
N LEU A 189 0.78 10.50 0.69
CA LEU A 189 -0.54 10.03 0.25
C LEU A 189 -0.90 8.66 0.85
N ILE A 190 -0.18 8.19 1.86
CA ILE A 190 -0.29 6.80 2.32
C ILE A 190 -1.70 6.44 2.81
N ILE A 191 -2.39 7.39 3.44
CA ILE A 191 -3.76 7.24 3.93
C ILE A 191 -4.73 7.01 2.77
N LYS A 192 -4.56 7.69 1.63
CA LYS A 192 -5.39 7.49 0.43
C LYS A 192 -4.94 6.32 -0.43
N ALA A 193 -3.69 5.91 -0.30
CA ALA A 193 -3.08 4.84 -1.07
C ALA A 193 -3.31 3.45 -0.46
N ARG A 194 -4.08 3.33 0.63
CA ARG A 194 -4.39 2.07 1.30
C ARG A 194 -5.87 1.96 1.58
N HIS A 195 -6.41 0.75 1.38
CA HIS A 195 -7.77 0.44 1.81
C HIS A 195 -7.88 0.57 3.33
N GLY A 196 -9.01 1.08 3.82
CA GLY A 196 -9.21 1.39 5.24
C GLY A 196 -8.63 2.73 5.71
N GLY A 197 -7.69 3.32 4.96
CA GLY A 197 -7.15 4.66 5.22
C GLY A 197 -6.65 4.87 6.65
N CYS A 198 -7.21 5.85 7.37
CA CYS A 198 -6.83 6.15 8.76
C CYS A 198 -6.93 4.92 9.67
N ASP A 199 -8.01 4.14 9.52
CA ASP A 199 -8.24 2.95 10.33
C ASP A 199 -7.13 1.90 10.11
N TYR A 200 -6.71 1.73 8.85
CA TYR A 200 -5.64 0.79 8.50
C TYR A 200 -4.30 1.22 9.09
N ILE A 201 -3.89 2.48 8.93
CA ILE A 201 -2.58 2.93 9.42
C ILE A 201 -2.53 2.91 10.95
N PHE A 202 -3.61 3.30 11.62
CA PHE A 202 -3.68 3.21 13.08
C PHE A 202 -3.55 1.77 13.56
N SER A 203 -4.37 0.86 13.01
CA SER A 203 -4.31 -0.56 13.34
C SER A 203 -2.95 -1.19 12.98
N LEU A 204 -2.31 -0.77 11.90
CA LEU A 204 -0.96 -1.22 11.54
C LEU A 204 0.05 -0.82 12.62
N LEU A 205 0.06 0.44 13.04
CA LEU A 205 1.01 0.97 14.01
C LEU A 205 0.84 0.34 15.40
N THR A 206 -0.40 0.12 15.84
CA THR A 206 -0.71 -0.45 17.17
C THR A 206 -0.93 -1.97 17.14
N GLY A 207 -0.76 -2.61 15.99
CA GLY A 207 -1.15 -4.01 15.76
C GLY A 207 -0.01 -5.03 15.89
N TYR A 208 1.20 -4.61 16.25
CA TYR A 208 2.34 -5.50 16.44
C TYR A 208 2.19 -6.30 17.74
N PRO A 209 1.96 -7.62 17.69
CA PRO A 209 1.99 -8.44 18.89
C PRO A 209 3.43 -8.60 19.40
N GLU A 210 3.57 -8.93 20.68
CA GLU A 210 4.88 -9.20 21.28
C GLU A 210 5.53 -10.44 20.67
N GLU A 211 4.74 -11.49 20.42
CA GLU A 211 5.18 -12.72 19.78
C GLU A 211 4.24 -13.11 18.62
N PRO A 212 4.77 -13.62 17.49
CA PRO A 212 3.95 -14.15 16.41
C PRO A 212 3.08 -15.33 16.89
N PRO A 213 1.84 -15.48 16.39
CA PRO A 213 0.99 -16.63 16.71
C PRO A 213 1.67 -17.97 16.37
N ALA A 214 1.45 -18.98 17.21
CA ALA A 214 2.03 -20.31 17.04
C ALA A 214 1.77 -20.88 15.62
N GLY A 215 2.83 -21.38 14.98
CA GLY A 215 2.76 -21.93 13.62
C GLY A 215 2.94 -20.90 12.49
N THR A 216 3.03 -19.60 12.81
CA THR A 216 3.34 -18.58 11.82
C THR A 216 4.84 -18.54 11.54
N GLN A 217 5.23 -18.65 10.26
CA GLN A 217 6.62 -18.47 9.84
C GLN A 217 6.76 -17.11 9.16
N VAL A 218 7.56 -16.23 9.78
CA VAL A 218 7.91 -14.93 9.21
C VAL A 218 9.30 -15.04 8.58
N ALA A 219 9.48 -14.45 7.39
CA ALA A 219 10.78 -14.49 6.73
C ALA A 219 11.86 -13.81 7.60
N PRO A 220 13.12 -14.27 7.56
CA PRO A 220 14.20 -13.64 8.32
C PRO A 220 14.29 -12.14 8.04
N GLY A 221 14.31 -11.32 9.11
CA GLY A 221 14.35 -9.86 9.01
C GLY A 221 13.00 -9.16 8.80
N MET A 222 11.89 -9.92 8.72
CA MET A 222 10.53 -9.37 8.76
C MET A 222 9.91 -9.57 10.15
N ASN A 223 8.94 -8.71 10.48
CA ASN A 223 8.15 -8.76 11.70
C ASN A 223 6.73 -9.22 11.39
N PHE A 224 6.05 -9.79 12.38
CA PHE A 224 4.65 -10.17 12.23
C PHE A 224 3.74 -8.96 12.52
N ASN A 225 2.79 -8.70 11.62
CA ASN A 225 1.68 -7.78 11.86
C ASN A 225 0.42 -8.33 11.16
N PRO A 226 -0.67 -8.62 11.89
CA PRO A 226 -1.85 -9.25 11.32
C PRO A 226 -2.59 -8.36 10.32
N TYR A 227 -2.44 -7.03 10.41
CA TYR A 227 -3.10 -6.08 9.50
C TYR A 227 -2.37 -5.95 8.16
N PHE A 228 -1.07 -6.27 8.11
CA PHE A 228 -0.31 -6.18 6.87
C PHE A 228 -0.67 -7.36 5.94
N PRO A 229 -0.93 -7.12 4.64
CA PRO A 229 -1.20 -8.20 3.69
C PRO A 229 -0.03 -9.19 3.63
N GLY A 230 -0.30 -10.48 3.85
CA GLY A 230 0.72 -11.52 3.97
C GLY A 230 1.35 -11.65 5.37
N THR A 231 0.93 -10.82 6.33
CA THR A 231 1.34 -10.77 7.75
C THR A 231 2.82 -10.49 8.06
N GLY A 232 3.73 -10.69 7.11
CA GLY A 232 5.15 -10.37 7.23
C GLY A 232 5.44 -8.96 6.74
N ILE A 233 5.84 -8.06 7.64
CA ILE A 233 6.19 -6.67 7.32
C ILE A 233 7.68 -6.40 7.64
N ALA A 234 8.38 -5.72 6.75
CA ALA A 234 9.79 -5.34 6.95
C ALA A 234 9.99 -4.13 7.91
N MET A 235 8.90 -3.56 8.42
CA MET A 235 8.91 -2.45 9.37
C MET A 235 8.92 -2.98 10.80
N ALA A 236 9.82 -2.47 11.63
CA ALA A 236 9.86 -2.74 13.07
C ALA A 236 8.70 -2.04 13.79
N ARG A 237 8.39 -2.49 15.02
CA ARG A 237 7.56 -1.67 15.92
C ARG A 237 8.36 -0.43 16.31
N VAL A 238 7.87 0.74 15.93
CA VAL A 238 8.55 2.03 16.17
C VAL A 238 7.89 2.88 17.25
N LEU A 239 6.65 2.59 17.64
CA LEU A 239 5.95 3.31 18.70
C LEU A 239 5.98 2.52 20.01
N TYR A 240 6.55 3.15 21.02
CA TYR A 240 6.65 2.67 22.41
C TYR A 240 6.16 3.76 23.36
N GLU A 241 5.70 3.38 24.54
CA GLU A 241 5.17 4.33 25.54
C GLU A 241 6.25 5.35 25.94
N GLY A 242 5.91 6.65 25.90
CA GLY A 242 6.81 7.73 26.30
C GLY A 242 7.98 8.01 25.35
N LEU A 243 7.88 7.61 24.08
CA LEU A 243 8.96 7.82 23.10
C LEU A 243 9.20 9.30 22.75
N VAL A 244 8.12 10.10 22.76
CA VAL A 244 8.11 11.54 22.42
C VAL A 244 7.54 12.29 23.63
N GLU A 245 8.03 13.50 23.89
CA GLU A 245 7.41 14.41 24.88
C GLU A 245 6.65 15.51 24.15
N TYR A 246 5.33 15.53 24.30
CA TYR A 246 4.50 16.55 23.64
C TYR A 246 4.67 17.92 24.29
N GLU A 247 4.75 18.96 23.45
CA GLU A 247 4.85 20.37 23.88
C GLU A 247 3.71 20.79 24.82
N ASP A 248 2.51 20.23 24.63
CA ASP A 248 1.31 20.55 25.41
C ASP A 248 1.13 19.68 26.68
N GLY A 249 2.07 18.78 26.97
CA GLY A 249 2.00 17.87 28.12
C GLY A 249 1.00 16.73 27.98
N THR A 250 0.45 16.47 26.78
CA THR A 250 -0.39 15.29 26.54
C THR A 250 0.40 14.01 26.86
N PRO A 251 -0.21 12.99 27.50
CA PRO A 251 0.46 11.70 27.71
C PRO A 251 0.80 11.03 26.38
N ALA A 252 2.09 10.85 26.08
CA ALA A 252 2.58 10.23 24.85
C ALA A 252 2.52 8.70 24.92
N THR A 253 1.31 8.16 24.98
CA THR A 253 1.09 6.72 24.87
C THR A 253 1.23 6.25 23.42
N THR A 254 1.44 4.95 23.20
CA THR A 254 1.56 4.37 21.85
C THR A 254 0.34 4.65 20.98
N SER A 255 -0.86 4.48 21.54
CA SER A 255 -2.11 4.75 20.84
C SER A 255 -2.34 6.24 20.62
N GLN A 256 -1.90 7.11 21.54
CA GLN A 256 -2.02 8.55 21.36
C GLN A 256 -1.11 9.03 20.22
N MET A 257 0.16 8.63 20.21
CA MET A 257 1.09 8.93 19.11
C MET A 257 0.60 8.37 17.78
N ALA A 258 0.09 7.14 17.76
CA ALA A 258 -0.49 6.55 16.56
C ALA A 258 -1.71 7.34 16.05
N LYS A 259 -2.58 7.80 16.95
CA LYS A 259 -3.73 8.63 16.58
C LYS A 259 -3.28 9.96 15.97
N ASP A 260 -2.32 10.64 16.60
CA ASP A 260 -1.90 11.96 16.15
C ASP A 260 -1.15 11.90 14.82
N VAL A 261 -0.22 10.95 14.66
CA VAL A 261 0.50 10.80 13.39
C VAL A 261 -0.45 10.40 12.26
N VAL A 262 -1.48 9.58 12.52
CA VAL A 262 -2.50 9.25 11.52
C VAL A 262 -3.34 10.45 11.14
N GLU A 263 -3.73 11.29 12.11
CA GLU A 263 -4.44 12.54 11.83
C GLU A 263 -3.58 13.47 10.95
N PHE A 264 -2.29 13.63 11.29
CA PHE A 264 -1.33 14.38 10.48
C PHE A 264 -1.16 13.82 9.06
N LEU A 265 -1.02 12.51 8.92
CA LEU A 265 -0.90 11.87 7.60
C LEU A 265 -2.18 11.99 6.78
N ASN A 266 -3.35 12.06 7.43
CA ASN A 266 -4.62 12.31 6.74
C ASN A 266 -4.67 13.75 6.22
N TRP A 267 -4.23 14.72 7.03
CA TRP A 267 -4.06 16.10 6.57
C TRP A 267 -3.03 16.23 5.45
N ALA A 268 -1.90 15.52 5.52
CA ALA A 268 -0.90 15.52 4.45
C ALA A 268 -1.50 14.98 3.14
N ALA A 269 -2.37 13.98 3.21
CA ALA A 269 -3.02 13.40 2.05
C ALA A 269 -4.19 14.23 1.50
N GLU A 270 -4.89 14.98 2.37
CA GLU A 270 -6.05 15.84 2.05
C GLU A 270 -6.00 17.19 2.77
N PRO A 271 -5.03 18.07 2.43
CA PRO A 271 -4.91 19.37 3.09
C PRO A 271 -6.12 20.28 2.83
N GLU A 272 -6.92 19.98 1.80
CA GLU A 272 -8.13 20.70 1.45
C GLU A 272 -9.39 20.26 2.22
N MET A 273 -9.33 19.24 3.08
CA MET A 273 -10.53 18.63 3.69
C MET A 273 -11.40 19.65 4.43
N ASP A 274 -10.79 20.54 5.19
CA ASP A 274 -11.45 21.58 5.99
C ASP A 274 -12.28 22.52 5.12
N ASP A 275 -11.64 23.09 4.10
CA ASP A 275 -12.29 23.95 3.12
C ASP A 275 -13.29 23.18 2.26
N ARG A 276 -13.00 21.93 1.90
CA ARG A 276 -13.88 21.05 1.13
C ARG A 276 -15.18 20.76 1.88
N LYS A 277 -15.12 20.48 3.18
CA LYS A 277 -16.32 20.30 4.02
C LYS A 277 -17.10 21.59 4.20
N ARG A 278 -16.40 22.70 4.46
CA ARG A 278 -17.03 24.02 4.58
C ARG A 278 -17.75 24.43 3.30
N MET A 279 -17.11 24.25 2.15
CA MET A 279 -17.71 24.52 0.84
C MET A 279 -18.81 23.53 0.51
N GLY A 280 -18.63 22.25 0.83
CA GLY A 280 -19.65 21.21 0.66
C GLY A 280 -20.94 21.56 1.39
N MET A 281 -20.87 22.05 2.63
CA MET A 281 -22.05 22.49 3.37
C MET A 281 -22.78 23.65 2.68
N LYS A 282 -22.03 24.67 2.22
CA LYS A 282 -22.61 25.79 1.44
C LYS A 282 -23.32 25.29 0.18
N VAL A 283 -22.69 24.39 -0.56
CA VAL A 283 -23.26 23.80 -1.78
C VAL A 283 -24.52 23.00 -1.47
N LEU A 284 -24.54 22.19 -0.40
CA LEU A 284 -25.72 21.44 0.00
C LEU A 284 -26.91 22.36 0.33
N VAL A 285 -26.68 23.42 1.10
CA VAL A 285 -27.73 24.38 1.49
C VAL A 285 -28.29 25.11 0.26
N VAL A 286 -27.43 25.63 -0.61
CA VAL A 286 -27.84 26.34 -1.83
C VAL A 286 -28.57 25.40 -2.79
N SER A 287 -28.04 24.19 -2.99
CA SER A 287 -28.64 23.20 -3.90
C SER A 287 -29.99 22.71 -3.40
N ALA A 288 -30.14 22.46 -2.09
CA ALA A 288 -31.42 22.08 -1.49
C ALA A 288 -32.46 23.19 -1.66
N SER A 289 -32.06 24.45 -1.48
CA SER A 289 -32.92 25.63 -1.67
C SER A 289 -33.37 25.78 -3.12
N LEU A 290 -32.43 25.71 -4.07
CA LEU A 290 -32.73 25.77 -5.50
C LEU A 290 -33.59 24.60 -5.97
N TRP A 291 -33.35 23.40 -5.44
CA TRP A 291 -34.16 22.22 -5.72
C TRP A 291 -35.60 22.41 -5.22
N ALA A 292 -35.80 22.91 -3.99
CA ALA A 292 -37.12 23.17 -3.45
C ALA A 292 -37.90 24.20 -4.30
N VAL A 293 -37.24 25.30 -4.69
CA VAL A 293 -37.83 26.31 -5.59
C VAL A 293 -38.16 25.70 -6.95
N SER A 294 -37.25 24.92 -7.53
CA SER A 294 -37.47 24.25 -8.82
C SER A 294 -38.68 23.30 -8.79
N VAL A 295 -38.79 22.48 -7.75
CA VAL A 295 -39.94 21.58 -7.54
C VAL A 295 -41.22 22.38 -7.39
N TRP A 296 -41.20 23.47 -6.63
CA TRP A 296 -42.35 24.34 -6.46
C TRP A 296 -42.79 24.98 -7.80
N VAL A 297 -41.85 25.57 -8.55
CA VAL A 297 -42.11 26.17 -9.87
C VAL A 297 -42.65 25.13 -10.85
N LYS A 298 -42.09 23.91 -10.84
CA LYS A 298 -42.58 22.80 -11.66
C LYS A 298 -44.02 22.45 -11.30
N ARG A 299 -44.36 22.31 -10.02
CA ARG A 299 -45.73 22.01 -9.59
C ARG A 299 -46.69 23.14 -9.95
N TYR A 300 -46.29 24.39 -9.76
CA TYR A 300 -47.07 25.56 -10.13
C TYR A 300 -47.37 25.60 -11.64
N LYS A 301 -46.35 25.50 -12.50
CA LYS A 301 -46.51 25.55 -13.97
C LYS A 301 -47.30 24.36 -14.53
N TRP A 302 -47.17 23.19 -13.91
CA TRP A 302 -47.89 21.98 -14.34
C TRP A 302 -49.27 21.82 -13.69
N ALA A 303 -49.68 22.72 -12.79
CA ALA A 303 -50.91 22.60 -12.03
C ALA A 303 -52.13 22.47 -12.96
N TRP A 304 -52.25 23.36 -13.96
CA TRP A 304 -53.39 23.38 -14.88
C TRP A 304 -53.52 22.09 -15.71
N LEU A 305 -52.40 21.52 -16.15
CA LEU A 305 -52.40 20.26 -16.92
C LEU A 305 -52.79 19.08 -16.03
N LYS A 306 -52.30 19.07 -14.79
CA LYS A 306 -52.61 18.03 -13.80
C LYS A 306 -54.04 18.13 -13.26
N SER A 307 -54.63 19.31 -13.22
CA SER A 307 -56.02 19.53 -12.80
C SER A 307 -57.04 19.50 -13.95
N ARG A 308 -56.60 19.32 -15.21
CA ARG A 308 -57.48 19.31 -16.38
C ARG A 308 -58.46 18.13 -16.31
N LYS A 309 -59.75 18.43 -16.42
CA LYS A 309 -60.81 17.44 -16.64
C LYS A 309 -61.12 17.39 -18.14
N ILE A 310 -61.21 16.20 -18.70
CA ILE A 310 -61.52 15.99 -20.12
C ILE A 310 -62.88 15.31 -20.18
N ALA A 311 -63.82 15.92 -20.92
CA ALA A 311 -65.08 15.30 -21.28
C ALA A 311 -65.01 14.95 -22.77
N TYR A 312 -65.33 13.70 -23.11
CA TYR A 312 -65.46 13.26 -24.49
C TYR A 312 -66.94 13.01 -24.77
N ASP A 313 -67.51 13.82 -25.66
CA ASP A 313 -68.86 13.63 -26.18
C ASP A 313 -68.73 12.99 -27.57
N PRO A 314 -69.02 11.69 -27.72
CA PRO A 314 -68.86 11.00 -29.00
C PRO A 314 -69.82 11.59 -30.05
N PRO A 315 -69.38 11.77 -31.30
CA PRO A 315 -70.27 12.26 -32.35
C PRO A 315 -71.42 11.28 -32.58
N LYS A 316 -72.61 11.81 -32.88
CA LYS A 316 -73.79 10.99 -33.22
C LYS A 316 -73.47 10.04 -34.37
N GLU A 317 -73.79 8.76 -34.23
CA GLU A 317 -73.66 7.79 -35.31
C GLU A 317 -74.53 8.24 -36.50
N VAL A 318 -73.88 8.72 -37.56
CA VAL A 318 -74.55 8.95 -38.84
C VAL A 318 -74.76 7.59 -39.47
N LYS A 319 -75.99 7.07 -39.42
CA LYS A 319 -76.39 5.94 -40.27
C LYS A 319 -76.27 6.40 -41.72
N VAL A 320 -75.13 6.15 -42.35
CA VAL A 320 -74.97 6.25 -43.80
C VAL A 320 -75.90 5.19 -44.39
N ARG A 321 -77.07 5.63 -44.88
CA ARG A 321 -77.95 4.78 -45.69
C ARG A 321 -77.17 4.42 -46.95
N ARG A 322 -76.74 3.16 -47.05
CA ARG A 322 -76.35 2.53 -48.31
C ARG A 322 -77.54 2.47 -49.26
#